data_AF-A0A9D9PTM4-F1
#
_entry.id   AF-A0A9D9PTM4-F1
#
_cell.length_a   1.000
_cell.length_b   1.000
_cell.length_c   1.000
_cell.angle_alpha   90.00
_cell.angle_beta   90.00
_cell.angle_gamma   90.00
#
_symmetry.space_group_name_H-M   'P 1'
#
loop_
_entity.id
_entity.type
_entity.pdbx_description
1 polymer ?
#
loop_
_entity_poly.entity_id
_entity_poly.type
_entity_poly.pdbx_seq_one_letter_code
_entity_poly.pdbx_strand_id
1 'polypeptide(L)'
;QLRRQGLRWWHAAAVLVALAGGIGCLNPFAPGLDDSPAEATCDPGSIDGVFRCFQAAYTFRDTTLYGSLIDPSFIFVYRNYDLSIDVTWGRDDEMRTTFGLFQNAQKLDLIWNNIVQTAAESTHVNIVRGFNLTVIFNPSDIERIDGYANFTFSRARSSDPWKIVQWRDESNY
;
A
#
# COMPACT_ATOMS: atom_id res chain seq x y z
N GLN A 1 -54.99 -0.38 59.67
CA GLN A 1 -56.04 -0.92 58.77
C GLN A 1 -56.28 0.07 57.63
N LEU A 2 -56.32 -0.43 56.38
CA LEU A 2 -56.97 0.12 55.16
C LEU A 2 -56.44 1.49 54.64
N ARG A 3 -55.61 1.61 53.57
CA ARG A 3 -55.73 1.32 52.11
C ARG A 3 -56.63 2.30 51.32
N ARG A 4 -56.03 2.89 50.26
CA ARG A 4 -56.59 3.50 49.02
C ARG A 4 -57.11 4.95 49.14
N GLN A 5 -57.04 5.83 48.15
CA GLN A 5 -56.48 5.93 46.78
C GLN A 5 -56.73 7.40 46.36
N GLY A 6 -55.88 8.01 45.54
CA GLY A 6 -56.16 9.34 44.99
C GLY A 6 -55.06 9.84 44.07
N LEU A 7 -55.10 9.37 42.83
CA LEU A 7 -54.23 9.75 41.72
C LEU A 7 -54.59 11.16 41.21
N ARG A 8 -53.70 11.74 40.37
CA ARG A 8 -53.98 12.69 39.26
C ARG A 8 -54.03 14.18 39.72
N TRP A 9 -53.29 15.17 39.20
CA TRP A 9 -52.60 15.41 37.93
C TRP A 9 -51.47 16.44 38.14
N TRP A 10 -50.28 16.23 37.56
CA TRP A 10 -49.25 17.27 37.44
C TRP A 10 -49.47 18.01 36.12
N HIS A 11 -49.65 19.33 36.17
CA HIS A 11 -49.73 20.16 34.96
C HIS A 11 -48.32 20.43 34.40
N ALA A 12 -48.16 20.04 33.14
CA ALA A 12 -47.27 20.55 32.09
C ALA A 12 -47.09 22.09 32.13
N ALA A 13 -46.09 22.74 31.54
CA ALA A 13 -44.89 22.38 30.79
C ALA A 13 -44.08 23.68 30.61
N ALA A 14 -42.77 23.59 30.43
CA ALA A 14 -42.00 24.57 29.66
C ALA A 14 -40.76 23.87 29.10
N VAL A 15 -40.92 23.32 27.90
CA VAL A 15 -39.82 22.96 27.00
C VAL A 15 -39.22 24.27 26.50
N LEU A 16 -37.92 24.48 26.71
CA LEU A 16 -37.16 25.53 26.05
C LEU A 16 -35.99 24.93 25.30
N VAL A 17 -36.03 25.23 24.01
CA VAL A 17 -35.27 24.76 22.86
C VAL A 17 -33.87 25.37 22.81
N ALA A 18 -32.99 24.66 22.09
CA ALA A 18 -31.79 25.12 21.38
C ALA A 18 -30.51 25.39 22.17
N LEU A 19 -29.57 24.46 22.00
CA LEU A 19 -28.22 24.77 21.51
C LEU A 19 -27.84 23.77 20.40
N ALA A 20 -28.60 23.81 19.30
CA ALA A 20 -28.10 23.38 18.00
C ALA A 20 -27.37 24.59 17.38
N GLY A 21 -26.14 24.83 17.86
CA GLY A 21 -25.25 25.88 17.36
C GLY A 21 -24.25 25.27 16.39
N GLY A 22 -24.31 25.68 15.14
CA GLY A 22 -23.67 25.02 14.00
C GLY A 22 -22.17 24.81 14.15
N ILE A 23 -21.78 23.53 14.13
CA ILE A 23 -20.50 23.14 13.56
C ILE A 23 -20.85 22.81 12.11
N GLY A 24 -20.52 23.74 11.22
CA GLY A 24 -20.83 23.66 9.80
C GLY A 24 -20.43 22.32 9.21
N CYS A 25 -21.26 21.87 8.27
CA CYS A 25 -21.01 20.73 7.40
C CYS A 25 -19.71 20.90 6.62
N LEU A 26 -18.57 20.55 7.21
CA LEU A 26 -17.40 20.15 6.45
C LEU A 26 -17.64 18.70 6.09
N ASN A 27 -18.06 18.46 4.85
CA ASN A 27 -18.11 17.11 4.30
C ASN A 27 -16.66 16.60 4.25
N PRO A 28 -16.27 15.58 5.04
CA PRO A 28 -14.90 15.07 5.02
C PRO A 28 -14.55 14.39 3.68
N PHE A 29 -15.54 14.14 2.82
CA PHE A 29 -15.41 13.66 1.44
C PHE A 29 -15.39 14.79 0.39
N ALA A 30 -15.50 16.05 0.79
CA ALA A 30 -15.40 17.22 -0.09
C ALA A 30 -14.61 18.36 0.60
N PRO A 31 -13.31 18.16 0.85
CA PRO A 31 -12.44 19.22 1.34
C PRO A 31 -12.39 20.40 0.36
N GLY A 32 -12.04 21.59 0.85
CA GLY A 32 -11.81 22.77 0.00
C GLY A 32 -10.72 22.52 -1.04
N LEU A 33 -10.75 23.28 -2.12
CA LEU A 33 -9.74 23.19 -3.18
C LEU A 33 -8.37 23.63 -2.65
N ASP A 34 -7.35 22.82 -2.92
CA ASP A 34 -5.95 23.18 -2.72
C ASP A 34 -5.35 23.46 -4.11
N ASP A 35 -4.94 24.70 -4.34
CA ASP A 35 -4.34 25.17 -5.60
C ASP A 35 -2.81 24.90 -5.64
N SER A 36 -2.26 24.25 -4.62
CA SER A 36 -0.87 23.79 -4.63
C SER A 36 -0.66 22.73 -5.73
N PRO A 37 0.49 22.71 -6.43
CA PRO A 37 0.80 21.62 -7.33
C PRO A 37 0.76 20.29 -6.57
N ALA A 38 -0.20 19.42 -6.91
CA ALA A 38 -0.27 18.09 -6.33
C ALA A 38 0.91 17.26 -6.84
N GLU A 39 1.87 16.93 -5.97
CA GLU A 39 2.81 15.87 -6.29
C GLU A 39 2.07 14.54 -6.27
N ALA A 40 2.01 13.85 -7.41
CA ALA A 40 1.48 12.51 -7.45
C ALA A 40 2.33 11.61 -6.54
N THR A 41 1.73 11.09 -5.46
CA THR A 41 2.40 10.15 -4.55
C THR A 41 2.80 8.86 -5.26
N CYS A 42 2.16 8.55 -6.39
CA CYS A 42 2.46 7.44 -7.28
C CYS A 42 2.29 7.90 -8.74
N ASP A 43 3.36 7.83 -9.53
CA ASP A 43 3.36 8.07 -10.98
C ASP A 43 4.34 7.10 -11.67
N PRO A 44 3.86 6.02 -12.32
CA PRO A 44 4.73 5.06 -12.99
C PRO A 44 5.34 5.59 -14.31
N GLY A 45 5.16 6.87 -14.67
CA GLY A 45 5.84 7.49 -15.82
C GLY A 45 7.36 7.59 -15.65
N SER A 46 7.85 7.56 -14.40
CA SER A 46 9.27 7.49 -14.07
C SER A 46 9.60 6.26 -13.21
N ILE A 47 10.84 5.79 -13.26
CA ILE A 47 11.27 4.64 -12.45
C ILE A 47 11.15 4.95 -10.95
N ASP A 48 11.51 6.18 -10.55
CA ASP A 48 11.39 6.60 -9.16
C ASP A 48 9.93 6.63 -8.70
N GLY A 49 9.03 7.05 -9.58
CA GLY A 49 7.60 7.00 -9.33
C GLY A 49 7.03 5.57 -9.28
N VAL A 50 7.58 4.60 -10.02
CA VAL A 50 7.25 3.16 -9.82
C VAL A 50 7.60 2.71 -8.41
N PHE A 51 8.79 3.05 -7.89
CA PHE A 51 9.17 2.70 -6.52
C PHE A 51 8.27 3.34 -5.47
N ARG A 52 7.84 4.60 -5.69
CA ARG A 52 6.85 5.26 -4.83
C ARG A 52 5.49 4.56 -4.89
N CYS A 53 5.03 4.16 -6.08
CA CYS A 53 3.82 3.36 -6.25
C CYS A 53 3.92 2.01 -5.53
N PHE A 54 5.07 1.33 -5.63
CA PHE A 54 5.31 0.05 -4.99
C PHE A 54 5.23 0.21 -3.47
N GLN A 55 5.93 1.20 -2.92
CA GLN A 55 5.89 1.51 -1.50
C GLN A 55 4.46 1.84 -1.04
N ALA A 56 3.74 2.68 -1.77
CA ALA A 56 2.35 3.01 -1.48
C ALA A 56 1.45 1.75 -1.47
N ALA A 57 1.62 0.86 -2.45
CA ALA A 57 0.88 -0.39 -2.52
C ALA A 57 1.10 -1.26 -1.27
N TYR A 58 2.34 -1.35 -0.77
CA TYR A 58 2.66 -2.06 0.47
C TYR A 58 2.07 -1.35 1.70
N THR A 59 2.30 -0.04 1.84
CA THR A 59 1.81 0.76 2.97
C THR A 59 0.29 0.67 3.11
N PHE A 60 -0.44 0.75 1.99
CA PHE A 60 -1.91 0.70 1.98
C PHE A 60 -2.48 -0.71 1.79
N ARG A 61 -1.62 -1.70 1.54
CA ARG A 61 -2.01 -3.09 1.23
C ARG A 61 -2.97 -3.15 0.04
N ASP A 62 -2.71 -2.32 -0.98
CA ASP A 62 -3.52 -2.19 -2.18
C ASP A 62 -2.95 -3.07 -3.31
N THR A 63 -3.55 -4.24 -3.49
CA THR A 63 -3.17 -5.18 -4.56
C THR A 63 -3.56 -4.70 -5.96
N THR A 64 -4.52 -3.79 -6.08
CA THR A 64 -4.89 -3.20 -7.38
C THR A 64 -3.79 -2.27 -7.85
N LEU A 65 -3.29 -1.42 -6.95
CA LEU A 65 -2.14 -0.57 -7.21
C LEU A 65 -0.90 -1.42 -7.51
N TYR A 66 -0.58 -2.41 -6.68
CA TYR A 66 0.56 -3.30 -6.92
C TYR A 66 0.46 -4.00 -8.28
N GLY A 67 -0.68 -4.62 -8.58
CA GLY A 67 -0.89 -5.34 -9.84
C GLY A 67 -0.86 -4.46 -11.07
N SER A 68 -1.05 -3.15 -10.93
CA SER A 68 -0.85 -2.17 -11.99
C SER A 68 0.64 -1.94 -12.32
N LEU A 69 1.57 -2.29 -11.44
CA LEU A 69 3.01 -2.18 -11.69
C LEU A 69 3.57 -3.45 -12.33
N ILE A 70 2.91 -4.60 -12.13
CA ILE A 70 3.40 -5.91 -12.56
C ILE A 70 2.99 -6.21 -14.01
N ASP A 71 3.98 -6.38 -14.89
CA ASP A 71 3.78 -6.73 -16.28
C ASP A 71 3.11 -8.11 -16.44
N PRO A 72 2.23 -8.34 -17.43
CA PRO A 72 1.64 -9.66 -17.71
C PRO A 72 2.66 -10.81 -17.85
N SER A 73 3.86 -10.51 -18.33
CA SER A 73 4.96 -11.47 -18.51
C SER A 73 5.93 -11.56 -17.32
N PHE A 74 5.56 -10.97 -16.18
CA PHE A 74 6.43 -10.87 -15.00
C PHE A 74 6.95 -12.22 -14.50
N ILE A 75 8.23 -12.22 -14.12
CA ILE A 75 8.91 -13.33 -13.45
C ILE A 75 9.56 -12.84 -12.15
N PHE A 76 9.26 -13.53 -11.05
CA PHE A 76 9.99 -13.41 -9.80
C PHE A 76 11.05 -14.52 -9.71
N VAL A 77 12.21 -14.20 -9.14
CA VAL A 77 13.31 -15.14 -8.92
C VAL A 77 13.84 -14.93 -7.51
N TYR A 78 14.04 -16.01 -6.75
CA TYR A 78 14.75 -15.96 -5.47
C TYR A 78 15.66 -17.19 -5.32
N ARG A 79 16.66 -17.08 -4.46
CA ARG A 79 17.60 -18.16 -4.18
C ARG A 79 17.07 -19.03 -3.04
N ASN A 80 16.83 -20.32 -3.30
CA ASN A 80 16.65 -21.27 -2.21
C ASN A 80 18.03 -21.77 -1.77
N TYR A 81 18.48 -21.32 -0.60
CA TYR A 81 19.82 -21.65 -0.09
C TYR A 81 19.96 -23.11 0.35
N ASP A 82 18.91 -23.72 0.92
CA ASP A 82 18.91 -25.11 1.37
C ASP A 82 19.11 -26.09 0.20
N LEU A 83 18.46 -25.81 -0.92
CA LEU A 83 18.52 -26.64 -2.13
C LEU A 83 19.59 -26.16 -3.11
N SER A 84 20.17 -24.98 -2.88
CA SER A 84 21.14 -24.34 -3.79
C SER A 84 20.63 -24.20 -5.23
N ILE A 85 19.35 -23.88 -5.40
CA ILE A 85 18.70 -23.62 -6.70
C ILE A 85 18.03 -22.25 -6.72
N ASP A 86 17.83 -21.71 -7.92
CA ASP A 86 17.00 -20.53 -8.12
C ASP A 86 15.56 -21.01 -8.36
N VAL A 87 14.63 -20.48 -7.58
CA VAL A 87 13.20 -20.76 -7.70
C VAL A 87 12.56 -19.59 -8.43
N THR A 88 11.60 -19.89 -9.30
CA THR A 88 10.92 -18.88 -10.11
C THR A 88 9.42 -19.09 -10.08
N TRP A 89 8.66 -17.99 -10.09
CA TRP A 89 7.23 -18.03 -10.35
C TRP A 89 6.79 -16.83 -11.20
N GLY A 90 5.63 -16.97 -11.83
CA GLY A 90 5.06 -15.96 -12.72
C GLY A 90 4.13 -14.98 -12.01
N ARG A 91 3.59 -14.05 -12.78
CA ARG A 91 2.66 -13.01 -12.32
C ARG A 91 1.49 -13.53 -11.45
N ASP A 92 0.87 -14.63 -11.81
CA ASP A 92 -0.33 -15.09 -11.08
C ASP A 92 0.00 -15.56 -9.66
N ASP A 93 1.13 -16.26 -9.50
CA ASP A 93 1.63 -16.66 -8.19
C ASP A 93 2.11 -15.46 -7.38
N GLU A 94 2.77 -14.50 -8.04
CA GLU A 94 3.16 -13.24 -7.42
C GLU A 94 1.93 -12.51 -6.85
N MET A 95 0.93 -12.24 -7.69
CA MET A 95 -0.27 -11.52 -7.28
C MET A 95 -1.03 -12.24 -6.15
N ARG A 96 -1.11 -13.58 -6.21
CA ARG A 96 -1.73 -14.39 -5.17
C ARG A 96 -0.96 -14.33 -3.86
N THR A 97 0.36 -14.39 -3.92
CA THR A 97 1.25 -14.36 -2.75
C THR A 97 1.23 -12.99 -2.09
N THR A 98 1.37 -11.91 -2.86
CA THR A 98 1.28 -10.54 -2.34
C THR A 98 -0.10 -10.26 -1.75
N PHE A 99 -1.18 -10.74 -2.39
CA PHE A 99 -2.53 -10.64 -1.82
C PHE A 99 -2.61 -11.34 -0.45
N GLY A 100 -2.08 -12.56 -0.33
CA GLY A 100 -2.00 -13.26 0.95
C GLY A 100 -1.25 -12.46 2.00
N LEU A 101 -0.08 -11.91 1.68
CA LEU A 101 0.69 -11.05 2.57
C LEU A 101 -0.14 -9.84 3.02
N PHE A 102 -0.78 -9.15 2.09
CA PHE A 102 -1.56 -7.94 2.34
C PHE A 102 -2.79 -8.20 3.22
N GLN A 103 -3.43 -9.36 3.08
CA GLN A 103 -4.57 -9.74 3.93
C GLN A 103 -4.17 -10.10 5.37
N ASN A 104 -2.98 -10.66 5.56
CA ASN A 104 -2.56 -11.18 6.86
C ASN A 104 -1.71 -10.19 7.66
N ALA A 105 -1.02 -9.25 7.02
CA ALA A 105 -0.25 -8.22 7.71
C ALA A 105 -1.14 -7.12 8.28
N GLN A 106 -0.94 -6.75 9.55
CA GLN A 106 -1.51 -5.54 10.14
C GLN A 106 -0.83 -4.28 9.60
N LYS A 107 0.48 -4.33 9.39
CA LYS A 107 1.27 -3.24 8.80
C LYS A 107 2.41 -3.79 7.95
N LEU A 108 2.67 -3.12 6.83
CA LEU A 108 3.86 -3.29 6.00
C LEU A 108 4.57 -1.95 5.90
N ASP A 109 5.87 -1.95 6.17
CA ASP A 109 6.72 -0.77 6.08
C ASP A 109 7.88 -1.08 5.15
N LEU A 110 7.80 -0.62 3.90
CA LEU A 110 8.80 -0.83 2.87
C LEU A 110 9.53 0.46 2.61
N ILE A 111 10.85 0.43 2.74
CA ILE A 111 11.73 1.57 2.51
C ILE A 111 12.74 1.17 1.44
N TRP A 112 12.72 1.91 0.33
CA TRP A 112 13.71 1.78 -0.73
C TRP A 112 14.94 2.65 -0.42
N ASN A 113 16.10 2.02 -0.31
CA ASN A 113 17.37 2.66 -0.01
C ASN A 113 18.06 3.16 -1.29
N ASN A 114 19.39 3.21 -1.29
CA ASN A 114 20.19 3.68 -2.41
C ASN A 114 20.14 2.71 -3.60
N ILE A 115 20.21 3.28 -4.80
CA ILE A 115 20.46 2.55 -6.04
C ILE A 115 21.95 2.20 -6.10
N VAL A 116 22.25 0.93 -6.32
CA VAL A 116 23.62 0.42 -6.41
C VAL A 116 24.08 0.32 -7.85
N GLN A 117 23.17 -0.05 -8.75
CA GLN A 117 23.45 -0.21 -10.18
C GLN A 117 22.24 0.20 -11.01
N THR A 118 22.51 0.81 -12.17
CA THR A 118 21.50 1.16 -13.16
C THR A 118 22.06 0.92 -14.56
N ALA A 119 21.29 0.25 -15.40
CA ALA A 119 21.50 0.19 -16.84
C ALA A 119 20.19 0.61 -17.53
N ALA A 120 20.23 1.68 -18.32
CA ALA A 120 19.02 2.29 -18.86
C ALA A 120 19.09 2.47 -20.37
N GLU A 121 18.04 2.02 -21.04
CA GLU A 121 17.69 2.31 -22.41
C GLU A 121 16.36 3.06 -22.46
N SER A 122 15.90 3.46 -23.64
CA SER A 122 14.67 4.26 -23.77
C SER A 122 13.41 3.57 -23.26
N THR A 123 13.35 2.24 -23.36
CA THR A 123 12.18 1.39 -23.05
C THR A 123 12.48 0.25 -22.09
N HIS A 124 13.73 0.09 -21.65
CA HIS A 124 14.17 -0.96 -20.75
C HIS A 124 15.12 -0.37 -19.70
N VAL A 125 14.92 -0.72 -18.44
CA VAL A 125 15.80 -0.29 -17.35
C VAL A 125 16.03 -1.45 -16.41
N ASN A 126 17.28 -1.70 -16.06
CA ASN A 126 17.65 -2.58 -14.96
C ASN A 126 18.16 -1.73 -13.78
N ILE A 127 17.66 -2.01 -12.57
CA ILE A 127 18.08 -1.35 -11.33
C ILE A 127 18.28 -2.38 -10.24
N VAL A 128 19.42 -2.25 -9.54
CA VAL A 128 19.65 -2.91 -8.26
C VAL A 128 19.49 -1.89 -7.15
N ARG A 129 18.56 -2.13 -6.23
CA ARG A 129 18.26 -1.20 -5.13
C ARG A 129 18.19 -1.94 -3.81
N GLY A 130 18.81 -1.37 -2.78
CA GLY A 130 18.67 -1.88 -1.42
C GLY A 130 17.29 -1.59 -0.86
N PHE A 131 16.80 -2.42 0.05
CA PHE A 131 15.53 -2.17 0.74
C PHE A 131 15.54 -2.67 2.18
N ASN A 132 14.60 -2.13 2.97
CA ASN A 132 14.20 -2.68 4.24
C ASN A 132 12.69 -2.87 4.24
N LEU A 133 12.24 -4.06 4.63
CA LEU A 133 10.84 -4.40 4.79
C LEU A 133 10.58 -4.83 6.23
N THR A 134 9.65 -4.16 6.89
CA THR A 134 9.09 -4.64 8.17
C THR A 134 7.67 -5.14 7.92
N VAL A 135 7.42 -6.40 8.29
CA VAL A 135 6.09 -7.02 8.25
C VAL A 135 5.63 -7.23 9.69
N ILE A 136 4.48 -6.65 10.03
CA ILE A 136 3.86 -6.82 11.36
C ILE A 136 2.57 -7.59 11.15
N PHE A 137 2.55 -8.87 11.54
CA PHE A 137 1.33 -9.69 11.56
C PHE A 137 0.52 -9.41 12.83
N ASN A 138 1.20 -9.21 13.96
CA ASN A 138 0.65 -8.77 15.23
C ASN A 138 1.77 -8.19 16.13
N PRO A 139 1.47 -7.58 17.29
CA PRO A 139 2.51 -6.97 18.13
C PRO A 139 3.61 -7.91 18.65
N SER A 140 3.37 -9.22 18.65
CA SER A 140 4.36 -10.24 19.04
C SER A 140 5.05 -10.94 17.86
N ASP A 141 4.63 -10.64 16.62
CA ASP A 141 5.09 -11.30 15.41
C ASP A 141 5.47 -10.24 14.37
N ILE A 142 6.77 -9.93 14.35
CA ILE A 142 7.37 -8.87 13.55
C ILE A 142 8.58 -9.42 12.81
N GLU A 143 8.44 -9.51 11.49
CA GLU A 143 9.51 -9.90 10.58
C GLU A 143 10.21 -8.65 10.04
N ARG A 144 11.53 -8.73 9.92
CA ARG A 144 12.38 -7.66 9.35
C ARG A 144 13.29 -8.28 8.31
N ILE A 145 13.16 -7.79 7.10
CA ILE A 145 13.88 -8.27 5.93
C ILE A 145 14.69 -7.10 5.37
N ASP A 146 15.94 -7.37 5.03
CA ASP A 146 16.83 -6.44 4.37
C ASP A 146 17.58 -7.15 3.26
N GLY A 147 17.86 -6.41 2.19
CA GLY A 147 18.41 -7.02 1.00
C GLY A 147 18.52 -6.09 -0.18
N TYR A 148 18.79 -6.69 -1.32
CA TYR A 148 18.75 -6.02 -2.61
C TYR A 148 17.66 -6.63 -3.49
N ALA A 149 17.01 -5.77 -4.25
CA ALA A 149 16.10 -6.17 -5.29
C ALA A 149 16.69 -5.74 -6.64
N ASN A 150 16.88 -6.71 -7.52
CA ASN A 150 17.32 -6.49 -8.89
C ASN A 150 16.10 -6.54 -9.81
N PHE A 151 15.66 -5.37 -10.24
CA PHE A 151 14.47 -5.19 -11.05
C PHE A 151 14.83 -4.95 -12.51
N THR A 152 14.04 -5.55 -13.40
CA THR A 152 13.97 -5.16 -14.80
C THR A 152 12.62 -4.55 -15.08
N PHE A 153 12.64 -3.34 -15.61
CA PHE A 153 11.47 -2.56 -16.02
C PHE A 153 11.40 -2.47 -17.54
N SER A 154 10.18 -2.44 -18.06
CA SER A 154 9.94 -2.14 -19.47
C SER A 154 8.75 -1.22 -19.66
N ARG A 155 8.69 -0.62 -20.85
CA ARG A 155 7.52 0.10 -21.38
C ARG A 155 7.51 0.00 -22.89
N ALA A 156 6.33 0.00 -23.51
CA ALA A 156 6.22 -0.11 -24.96
C ALA A 156 6.71 1.17 -25.68
N ARG A 157 6.41 2.35 -25.13
CA ARG A 157 6.81 3.66 -25.67
C ARG A 157 7.28 4.57 -24.54
N SER A 158 8.00 5.64 -24.90
CA SER A 158 8.55 6.60 -23.93
C SER A 158 7.50 7.36 -23.11
N SER A 159 6.26 7.43 -23.59
CA SER A 159 5.12 8.04 -22.88
C SER A 159 4.32 7.05 -22.06
N ASP A 160 4.55 5.74 -22.22
CA ASP A 160 3.81 4.70 -21.51
C ASP A 160 4.39 4.52 -20.10
N PRO A 161 3.58 4.13 -19.11
CA PRO A 161 4.06 3.86 -17.77
C PRO A 161 5.00 2.65 -17.76
N TRP A 162 6.01 2.71 -16.89
CA TRP A 162 6.90 1.59 -16.62
C TRP A 162 6.17 0.45 -15.91
N LYS A 163 6.53 -0.77 -16.27
CA LYS A 163 6.09 -2.01 -15.63
C LYS A 163 7.30 -2.81 -15.19
N ILE A 164 7.14 -3.57 -14.10
CA ILE A 164 8.12 -4.53 -13.62
C ILE A 164 7.92 -5.82 -14.40
N VAL A 165 8.95 -6.25 -15.13
CA VAL A 165 8.95 -7.49 -15.93
C VAL A 165 9.73 -8.58 -15.21
N GLN A 166 10.71 -8.20 -14.40
CA GLN A 166 11.43 -9.15 -13.57
C GLN A 166 11.78 -8.53 -12.23
N TRP A 167 11.72 -9.35 -11.19
CA TRP A 167 12.30 -9.07 -9.89
C TRP A 167 13.11 -10.28 -9.45
N ARG A 168 14.42 -10.11 -9.34
CA ARG A 168 15.30 -11.04 -8.65
C ARG A 168 15.54 -10.54 -7.24
N ASP A 169 15.05 -11.29 -6.26
CA ASP A 169 15.31 -11.04 -4.86
C ASP A 169 16.69 -11.57 -4.47
N GLU A 170 17.47 -10.68 -3.86
CA GLU A 170 18.82 -10.92 -3.35
C GLU A 170 18.87 -10.55 -1.86
N SER A 171 17.77 -10.81 -1.16
CA SER A 171 17.67 -10.64 0.28
C SER A 171 18.28 -11.82 1.04
N ASN A 172 18.37 -11.68 2.35
CA ASN A 172 18.88 -12.70 3.25
C ASN A 172 17.82 -13.74 3.67
N TYR A 173 16.67 -13.77 2.99
CA TYR A 173 15.52 -14.61 3.31
C TYR A 173 15.35 -15.78 2.33
#